data_AF-A0A432R556-F1
#
_entry.id   AF-A0A432R556-F1
#
_cell.length_a   1.000
_cell.length_b   1.000
_cell.length_c   1.000
_cell.angle_alpha   90.00
_cell.angle_beta   90.00
_cell.angle_gamma   90.00
#
_symmetry.space_group_name_H-M   'P 1'
#
loop_
_entity.id
_entity.type
_entity.pdbx_description
1 polymer ?
#
loop_
_entity_poly.entity_id
_entity_poly.type
_entity_poly.pdbx_seq_one_letter_code
_entity_poly.pdbx_strand_id
1 'polypeptide(L)'
;TAYNLSAGGPLVYPGLASILVTPICPFMLSSRPVLLPAESRLQTRFNGRQKQTAHIIVDGQAAWDMKESACLIIETAKQPLHLIVSPHRDYFAILRNKLHWGMGSQIGKPV
;
A
#
# COMPACT_ATOMS: atom_id res chain seq x y z
N THR A 1 2.81 2.64 -3.91
CA THR A 1 3.57 1.64 -4.71
C THR A 1 3.84 0.43 -3.83
N ALA A 2 4.72 -0.51 -4.23
CA ALA A 2 5.02 -1.75 -3.49
C ALA A 2 3.83 -2.72 -3.41
N TYR A 3 3.71 -3.50 -2.33
CA TYR A 3 2.78 -4.62 -2.24
C TYR A 3 1.32 -4.22 -2.45
N ASN A 4 0.93 -3.01 -2.03
CA ASN A 4 -0.38 -2.45 -2.32
C ASN A 4 -0.71 -2.44 -3.82
N LEU A 5 0.26 -2.06 -4.68
CA LEU A 5 0.06 -2.05 -6.13
C LEU A 5 -0.11 -3.47 -6.67
N SER A 6 0.69 -4.42 -6.17
CA SER A 6 0.59 -5.84 -6.53
C SER A 6 -0.75 -6.46 -6.12
N ALA A 7 -1.33 -6.01 -5.01
CA ALA A 7 -2.65 -6.43 -4.54
C ALA A 7 -3.82 -5.77 -5.30
N GLY A 8 -3.56 -4.97 -6.33
CA GLY A 8 -4.58 -4.28 -7.13
C GLY A 8 -5.03 -2.94 -6.55
N GLY A 9 -4.30 -2.39 -5.57
CA GLY A 9 -4.53 -1.07 -5.02
C GLY A 9 -4.06 0.05 -5.97
N PRO A 10 -4.64 1.27 -5.88
CA PRO A 10 -4.28 2.38 -6.73
C PRO A 10 -2.86 2.91 -6.49
N LEU A 11 -2.36 3.67 -7.45
CA LEU A 11 -1.20 4.52 -7.27
C LEU A 11 -1.63 5.82 -6.56
N VAL A 12 -0.92 6.16 -5.49
CA VAL A 12 -1.14 7.38 -4.71
C VAL A 12 0.12 8.23 -4.76
N TYR A 13 -0.06 9.53 -5.00
CA TYR A 13 1.03 10.50 -5.00
C TYR A 13 1.61 10.63 -3.58
N PRO A 14 2.94 10.58 -3.37
CA PRO A 14 3.55 10.56 -2.04
C PRO A 14 3.25 11.79 -1.18
N GLY A 15 2.91 12.94 -1.78
CA GLY A 15 2.53 14.14 -1.05
C GLY A 15 1.10 14.12 -0.49
N LEU A 16 0.30 13.10 -0.80
CA LEU A 16 -1.06 12.97 -0.28
C LEU A 16 -1.05 12.26 1.08
N ALA A 17 -1.32 13.00 2.14
CA ALA A 17 -1.52 12.44 3.47
C ALA A 17 -2.82 11.61 3.50
N SER A 18 -2.68 10.28 3.49
CA SER A 18 -3.82 9.36 3.42
C SER A 18 -3.42 7.96 3.89
N ILE A 19 -4.42 7.16 4.28
CA ILE A 19 -4.27 5.73 4.53
C ILE A 19 -4.98 4.97 3.41
N LEU A 20 -4.29 4.01 2.81
CA LEU A 20 -4.85 3.16 1.75
C LEU A 20 -5.03 1.73 2.25
N VAL A 21 -6.25 1.21 2.16
CA VAL A 21 -6.60 -0.16 2.55
C VAL A 21 -6.95 -0.95 1.30
N THR A 22 -6.14 -1.97 0.99
CA THR A 22 -6.35 -2.84 -0.17
C THR A 22 -6.55 -4.29 0.30
N PRO A 23 -7.73 -4.89 0.09
CA PRO A 23 -7.96 -6.30 0.38
C PRO A 23 -7.07 -7.21 -0.49
N ILE A 24 -6.52 -8.27 0.08
CA ILE A 24 -5.69 -9.25 -0.64
C ILE A 24 -6.55 -10.47 -0.95
N CYS A 25 -6.64 -10.84 -2.24
CA CYS A 25 -7.42 -11.99 -2.74
C CYS A 25 -8.80 -12.13 -2.07
N PRO A 26 -9.62 -11.06 -2.00
CA PRO A 26 -10.90 -11.13 -1.31
C PRO A 26 -11.88 -12.06 -2.04
N PHE A 27 -12.66 -12.83 -1.28
CA PHE A 27 -13.69 -13.70 -1.85
C PHE A 27 -14.89 -12.92 -2.42
N MET A 28 -15.20 -11.76 -1.85
CA MET A 28 -16.36 -10.96 -2.25
C MET A 28 -16.00 -9.99 -3.38
N LEU A 29 -16.77 -10.01 -4.47
CA LEU A 29 -16.63 -9.10 -5.61
C LEU A 29 -16.86 -7.62 -5.27
N SER A 30 -17.42 -7.29 -4.12
CA SER A 30 -17.60 -5.90 -3.64
C SER A 30 -16.38 -5.36 -2.89
N SER A 31 -15.39 -6.20 -2.60
CA SER A 31 -14.16 -5.78 -1.92
C SER A 31 -13.37 -4.89 -2.85
N ARG A 32 -13.19 -3.62 -2.47
CA ARG A 32 -12.47 -2.61 -3.24
C ARG A 32 -11.41 -1.95 -2.37
N PRO A 33 -10.29 -1.51 -2.95
CA PRO A 33 -9.38 -0.60 -2.27
C PRO A 33 -10.11 0.66 -1.80
N VAL A 34 -9.79 1.15 -0.60
CA VAL A 34 -10.39 2.35 -0.02
C VAL A 34 -9.29 3.31 0.41
N LEU A 35 -9.39 4.56 -0.03
CA LEU A 35 -8.54 5.66 0.40
C LEU A 35 -9.23 6.43 1.53
N LEU A 36 -8.52 6.64 2.64
CA LEU A 36 -9.03 7.26 3.85
C LEU A 36 -8.16 8.48 4.24
N PRO A 37 -8.72 9.47 4.96
CA PRO A 37 -7.95 10.57 5.54
C PRO A 37 -6.82 10.06 6.47
N ALA A 38 -5.70 10.78 6.55
CA ALA A 38 -4.56 10.41 7.38
C ALA A 38 -4.89 10.36 8.88
N GLU A 39 -5.88 11.14 9.32
CA GLU A 39 -6.35 11.22 10.70
C GLU A 39 -7.24 10.03 11.09
N SER A 40 -7.57 9.16 10.12
CA SER A 40 -8.38 7.99 10.38
C SER A 40 -7.67 7.02 11.32
N ARG A 41 -8.38 6.57 12.34
CA ARG A 41 -7.95 5.50 13.23
C ARG A 41 -8.64 4.21 12.85
N LEU A 42 -7.90 3.27 12.27
CA LEU A 42 -8.42 1.98 11.87
C LEU A 42 -8.27 0.99 13.01
N GLN A 43 -9.30 0.19 13.22
CA GLN A 43 -9.31 -0.85 14.22
C GLN A 43 -9.80 -2.16 13.60
N THR A 44 -9.06 -3.24 13.82
CA THR A 44 -9.47 -4.58 13.36
C THR A 44 -9.16 -5.64 14.40
N ARG A 45 -9.94 -6.72 14.36
CA ARG A 45 -9.79 -7.92 15.18
C ARG A 45 -9.67 -9.13 14.26
N PHE A 46 -8.86 -10.08 14.66
CA PHE A 46 -8.71 -11.32 13.92
C PHE A 46 -9.81 -12.30 14.33
N ASN A 47 -10.69 -12.66 13.39
CA ASN A 47 -11.77 -13.62 13.60
C ASN A 47 -11.42 -14.99 13.00
N GLY A 48 -10.32 -15.59 13.48
CA GLY A 48 -9.87 -16.92 13.10
C GLY A 48 -10.31 -17.99 14.10
N ARG A 49 -10.17 -19.27 13.73
CA ARG A 49 -10.44 -20.39 14.65
C ARG A 49 -9.32 -20.54 15.70
N GLN A 50 -9.62 -21.22 16.81
CA GLN A 50 -8.60 -21.58 17.81
C GLN A 50 -7.36 -22.23 17.16
N LYS A 51 -6.17 -21.75 17.56
CA LYS A 51 -4.83 -22.09 17.02
C LYS A 51 -4.43 -21.42 15.71
N GLN A 52 -5.28 -20.61 15.08
CA GLN A 52 -4.86 -19.75 13.98
C GLN A 52 -4.27 -18.42 14.50
N THR A 53 -3.33 -17.87 13.75
CA THR A 53 -2.78 -16.54 13.98
C THR A 53 -2.70 -15.78 12.67
N ALA A 54 -2.86 -14.46 12.73
CA ALA A 54 -2.61 -13.58 11.59
C ALA A 54 -1.23 -12.94 11.74
N HIS A 55 -0.35 -13.16 10.78
CA HIS A 55 0.98 -12.56 10.78
C HIS A 55 0.88 -11.10 10.33
N ILE A 56 1.40 -10.20 11.16
CA ILE A 56 1.50 -8.77 10.87
C ILE A 56 2.92 -8.50 10.39
N ILE A 57 3.01 -7.98 9.17
CA ILE A 57 4.25 -7.63 8.51
C ILE A 57 4.25 -6.12 8.29
N VAL A 58 5.29 -5.44 8.76
CA VAL A 58 5.46 -3.98 8.63
C VAL A 58 6.70 -3.75 7.77
N ASP A 59 6.54 -3.01 6.67
CA ASP A 59 7.61 -2.72 5.71
C ASP A 59 8.40 -3.96 5.23
N GLY A 60 7.72 -5.10 5.12
CA GLY A 60 8.30 -6.37 4.68
C GLY A 60 8.98 -7.19 5.78
N GLN A 61 8.97 -6.71 7.03
CA GLN A 61 9.55 -7.41 8.18
C GLN A 61 8.45 -8.00 9.07
N ALA A 62 8.65 -9.23 9.54
CA ALA A 62 7.74 -9.87 10.49
C ALA A 62 7.74 -9.08 11.80
N ALA A 63 6.59 -8.49 12.14
CA ALA A 63 6.46 -7.66 13.33
C ALA A 63 5.84 -8.42 14.49
N TRP A 64 4.72 -9.11 14.26
CA TRP A 64 3.93 -9.75 15.33
C TRP A 64 2.90 -10.75 14.82
N ASP A 65 2.58 -11.78 15.61
CA ASP A 65 1.49 -12.74 15.37
C ASP A 65 0.22 -12.40 16.17
N MET A 66 -0.81 -11.92 15.46
CA MET A 66 -2.10 -11.53 16.01
C MET A 66 -2.97 -12.76 16.31
N LYS A 67 -3.37 -12.90 17.58
CA LYS A 67 -4.31 -13.92 18.07
C LYS A 67 -5.74 -13.36 18.12
N GLU A 68 -6.73 -14.25 18.26
CA GLU A 68 -8.16 -13.90 18.30
C GLU A 68 -8.54 -12.86 19.37
N SER A 69 -7.86 -12.88 20.53
CA SER A 69 -8.10 -11.92 21.62
C SER A 69 -7.50 -10.53 21.37
N ALA A 70 -6.65 -10.36 20.36
CA ALA A 70 -5.91 -9.14 20.12
C ALA A 70 -6.68 -8.14 19.27
N CYS A 71 -6.24 -6.88 19.33
CA CYS A 71 -6.79 -5.78 18.55
C CYS A 71 -5.65 -5.05 17.85
N LEU A 72 -5.74 -4.90 16.54
CA LEU A 72 -4.80 -4.11 15.74
C LEU A 72 -5.38 -2.71 15.55
N ILE A 73 -4.57 -1.70 15.87
CA ILE A 73 -4.89 -0.28 15.66
C ILE A 73 -3.85 0.26 14.68
N ILE A 74 -4.32 0.93 13.64
CA ILE A 74 -3.47 1.59 12.64
C ILE A 74 -3.86 3.06 12.61
N GLU A 75 -2.88 3.93 12.80
CA GLU A 75 -3.03 5.38 12.81
C GLU A 75 -1.75 6.04 12.32
N THR A 76 -1.85 7.27 11.84
CA THR A 76 -0.68 8.05 11.41
C THR A 76 0.23 8.34 12.61
N ALA A 77 1.53 8.09 12.44
CA ALA A 77 2.52 8.35 13.47
C ALA A 77 2.63 9.85 13.79
N LYS A 78 2.84 10.19 15.07
CA LYS A 78 3.01 11.59 15.51
C LYS A 78 4.28 12.25 14.95
N GLN A 79 5.27 11.45 14.60
CA GLN A 79 6.56 11.90 14.07
C GLN A 79 6.72 11.37 12.65
N PRO A 80 6.57 12.22 11.61
CA PRO A 80 6.74 11.78 10.23
C PRO A 80 8.23 11.61 9.89
N LEU A 81 8.50 10.76 8.90
CA LEU A 81 9.83 10.65 8.31
C LEU A 81 10.10 11.85 7.39
N HIS A 82 11.16 12.61 7.68
CA HIS A 82 11.63 13.70 6.82
C HIS A 82 12.64 13.16 5.80
N LEU A 83 12.35 13.37 4.51
CA LEU A 83 13.20 12.94 3.40
C LEU A 83 13.78 14.16 2.68
N ILE A 84 15.08 14.10 2.36
CA ILE A 84 15.73 15.08 1.48
C ILE A 84 15.53 14.62 0.03
N VAL A 85 15.05 15.51 -0.82
CA VAL A 85 14.77 15.22 -2.23
C VAL A 85 15.65 16.10 -3.11
N SER A 86 16.32 15.49 -4.10
CA SER A 86 17.09 16.24 -5.10
C SER A 86 16.16 17.10 -5.97
N PRO A 87 16.51 18.37 -6.26
CA PRO A 87 15.72 19.22 -7.15
C PRO A 87 15.68 18.70 -8.59
N HIS A 88 16.61 17.82 -8.98
CA HIS A 88 16.64 17.18 -10.29
C HIS A 88 15.79 15.90 -10.37
N ARG A 89 15.07 15.56 -9.29
CA ARG A 89 14.28 14.32 -9.20
C ARG A 89 12.84 14.56 -9.62
N ASP A 90 12.49 14.13 -10.83
CA ASP A 90 11.09 14.07 -11.28
C ASP A 90 10.42 12.76 -10.84
N TYR A 91 9.41 12.87 -9.97
CA TYR A 91 8.62 11.74 -9.48
C TYR A 91 7.92 10.96 -10.61
N PHE A 92 7.28 11.64 -11.56
CA PHE A 92 6.51 10.99 -12.62
C PHE A 92 7.42 10.38 -13.68
N ALA A 93 8.59 10.97 -13.94
CA ALA A 93 9.62 10.32 -14.76
C ALA A 93 10.08 8.99 -14.12
N ILE A 94 10.36 8.98 -12.81
CA ILE A 94 10.71 7.76 -12.08
C ILE A 94 9.58 6.73 -12.16
N LEU A 95 8.34 7.16 -11.95
CA LEU A 95 7.19 6.26 -11.97
C LEU A 95 7.01 5.61 -13.34
N ARG A 96 7.09 6.39 -14.43
CA ARG A 96 7.03 5.89 -15.80
C ARG A 96 8.13 4.88 -16.09
N ASN A 97 9.37 5.19 -15.71
CA ASN A 97 10.51 4.30 -15.92
C ASN A 97 10.35 2.99 -15.12
N LYS A 98 9.89 3.06 -13.87
CA LYS A 98 9.72 1.88 -13.01
C LYS A 98 8.55 0.98 -13.41
N LEU A 99 7.50 1.54 -14.00
CA LEU A 99 6.30 0.80 -14.37
C LEU A 99 6.19 0.55 -15.88
N HIS A 100 7.18 0.99 -16.67
CA HIS A 100 7.12 1.04 -18.14
C HIS A 100 5.85 1.74 -18.65
N TRP A 101 5.36 2.74 -17.92
CA TRP A 101 4.03 3.30 -18.13
C TRP A 101 4.03 4.32 -19.27
N GLY A 102 3.18 4.09 -20.28
CA GLY A 102 3.04 4.96 -21.44
C GLY A 102 4.13 4.76 -22.49
N MET A 103 4.99 3.76 -22.30
CA MET A 103 5.93 3.29 -23.32
C MET A 103 5.13 2.43 -24.30
N GLY A 104 4.38 3.07 -25.20
CA GLY A 104 3.78 2.39 -26.33
C GLY A 104 4.87 1.63 -27.08
N SER A 105 4.59 0.39 -27.46
CA SER A 105 5.44 -0.40 -28.33
C SER A 105 5.83 0.45 -29.54
N GLN A 106 7.11 0.80 -29.69
CA GLN A 106 7.66 1.32 -30.94
C GLN A 106 7.74 0.12 -31.92
N ILE A 107 6.58 -0.41 -32.32
CA ILE A 107 6.45 -1.36 -33.41
C ILE A 107 6.17 -0.50 -34.65
N GLY A 108 7.18 -0.36 -35.51
CA GLY A 108 7.03 0.17 -36.86
C GLY A 108 7.33 1.67 -37.03
N LYS A 109 8.61 2.03 -37.09
CA LYS A 109 9.05 3.07 -38.03
C LYS A 109 10.14 2.45 -38.92
N PRO A 110 9.91 2.28 -40.23
CA PRO A 110 10.97 1.85 -41.14
C PRO A 110 11.97 3.00 -41.29
N VAL A 111 13.25 2.64 -41.27
CA VAL A 111 14.37 3.44 -41.80
C VAL A 111 14.23 3.52 -43.31
#